data_AF-A0AAN9IL57-F1
#
_entry.id   AF-A0AAN9IL57-F1
#
_cell.length_a   1.000
_cell.length_b   1.000
_cell.length_c   1.000
_cell.angle_alpha   90.00
_cell.angle_beta   90.00
_cell.angle_gamma   90.00
#
_symmetry.space_group_name_H-M   'P 1'
#
loop_
_entity.id
_entity.type
_entity.pdbx_description
1 polymer ?
#
loop_
_entity_poly.entity_id
_entity_poly.type
_entity_poly.pdbx_seq_one_letter_code
_entity_poly.pdbx_strand_id
1 'polypeptide(L)'
;MAESVLFSVAESLLGKLASRAVEEASLAYGVYDDLDQIKQTLSLIKAVLLDADQKQHHNNELREWLRQIKHVLNDAENIVADFECKALRKHVVNTYGGFSRKVRHFFR
;
A
#
# COMPACT_ATOMS: atom_id res chain seq x y z
N MET A 1 19.96 2.35 -12.41
CA MET A 1 20.12 1.34 -11.30
C MET A 1 19.27 1.64 -10.08
N ALA A 2 19.18 2.89 -9.60
CA ALA A 2 18.27 3.23 -8.52
C ALA A 2 16.81 3.20 -9.01
N GLU A 3 16.59 3.59 -10.27
CA GLU A 3 15.32 3.61 -10.97
C GLU A 3 14.72 2.21 -11.11
N SER A 4 15.54 1.21 -11.48
CA SER A 4 15.08 -0.18 -11.61
C SER A 4 14.61 -0.77 -10.28
N VAL A 5 15.25 -0.38 -9.17
CA VAL A 5 14.81 -0.77 -7.82
C VAL A 5 13.49 -0.10 -7.47
N LEU A 6 13.37 1.22 -7.69
CA LEU A 6 12.13 1.96 -7.42
C LEU A 6 10.96 1.46 -8.30
N PHE A 7 11.24 1.10 -9.55
CA PHE A 7 10.25 0.53 -10.46
C PHE A 7 9.70 -0.79 -9.91
N SER A 8 10.57 -1.70 -9.48
CA SER A 8 10.19 -2.99 -8.89
C SER A 8 9.36 -2.80 -7.61
N VAL A 9 9.74 -1.85 -6.74
CA VAL A 9 8.98 -1.52 -5.53
C VAL A 9 7.60 -0.96 -5.89
N ALA A 10 7.53 0.01 -6.82
CA ALA A 10 6.26 0.58 -7.27
C ALA A 10 5.33 -0.48 -7.88
N GLU A 11 5.88 -1.41 -8.66
CA GLU A 11 5.13 -2.54 -9.23
C GLU A 11 4.62 -3.52 -8.17
N SER A 12 5.46 -3.87 -7.19
CA SER A 12 5.05 -4.71 -6.07
C SER A 12 3.92 -4.07 -5.25
N LEU A 13 4.05 -2.77 -4.95
CA LEU A 13 3.03 -1.99 -4.27
C LEU A 13 1.71 -1.96 -5.04
N LEU A 14 1.74 -1.69 -6.34
CA LEU A 14 0.55 -1.74 -7.19
C LEU A 14 -0.12 -3.11 -7.14
N GLY A 15 0.66 -4.20 -7.15
CA GLY A 15 0.14 -5.55 -6.99
C GLY A 15 -0.57 -5.77 -5.65
N LYS A 16 -0.01 -5.26 -4.54
CA LYS A 16 -0.64 -5.34 -3.21
C LYS A 16 -1.94 -4.52 -3.16
N LEU A 17 -1.92 -3.29 -3.67
CA LEU A 17 -3.07 -2.39 -3.69
C LEU A 17 -4.21 -2.87 -4.60
N ALA A 18 -3.87 -3.60 -5.67
CA ALA A 18 -4.85 -4.25 -6.56
C ALA A 18 -5.34 -5.60 -6.03
N SER A 19 -4.88 -6.03 -4.86
CA SER A 19 -5.37 -7.28 -4.28
C SER A 19 -6.82 -7.14 -3.84
N ARG A 20 -7.59 -8.20 -4.05
CA ARG A 20 -9.02 -8.23 -3.70
C ARG A 20 -9.27 -7.92 -2.22
N ALA A 21 -8.39 -8.39 -1.33
CA ALA A 21 -8.49 -8.14 0.10
C ALA A 21 -8.36 -6.63 0.42
N VAL A 22 -7.45 -5.93 -0.24
CA VAL A 22 -7.27 -4.48 -0.06
C VAL A 22 -8.46 -3.73 -0.67
N GLU A 23 -8.95 -4.11 -1.84
CA GLU A 23 -10.12 -3.46 -2.45
C GLU A 23 -11.39 -3.62 -1.60
N GLU A 24 -11.68 -4.82 -1.12
CA GLU A 24 -12.84 -5.09 -0.25
C GLU A 24 -12.73 -4.35 1.09
N ALA A 25 -11.53 -4.32 1.68
CA ALA A 25 -11.30 -3.55 2.90
C ALA A 25 -11.46 -2.04 2.63
N SER A 26 -10.96 -1.53 1.51
CA SER A 26 -11.07 -0.10 1.16
C SER A 26 -12.52 0.34 1.02
N LEU A 27 -13.36 -0.50 0.41
CA LEU A 27 -14.81 -0.29 0.36
C LEU A 27 -15.43 -0.30 1.76
N ALA A 28 -15.06 -1.27 2.62
CA ALA A 28 -15.58 -1.37 3.98
C ALA A 28 -15.19 -0.21 4.90
N TYR A 29 -14.08 0.48 4.61
CA TYR A 29 -13.61 1.66 5.33
C TYR A 29 -13.99 2.99 4.64
N GLY A 30 -14.56 2.96 3.43
CA GLY A 30 -14.97 4.16 2.70
C GLY A 30 -13.83 4.96 2.07
N VAL A 31 -12.69 4.30 1.78
CA VAL A 31 -11.45 4.92 1.25
C VAL A 31 -11.10 4.39 -0.15
N TYR A 32 -12.09 3.89 -0.89
CA TYR A 32 -11.86 3.31 -2.22
C TYR A 32 -11.37 4.34 -3.23
N ASP A 33 -11.91 5.56 -3.21
CA ASP A 33 -11.48 6.62 -4.14
C ASP A 33 -10.03 7.04 -3.86
N ASP A 34 -9.64 7.11 -2.58
CA ASP A 34 -8.25 7.37 -2.19
C ASP A 34 -7.32 6.24 -2.66
N LEU A 35 -7.73 4.98 -2.51
CA LEU A 35 -6.99 3.83 -3.01
C LEU A 35 -6.80 3.93 -4.53
N ASP A 36 -7.84 4.28 -5.27
CA ASP A 36 -7.77 4.40 -6.73
C ASP A 36 -6.82 5.53 -7.15
N GLN A 37 -6.88 6.69 -6.50
CA GLN A 37 -5.94 7.78 -6.72
C GLN A 37 -4.48 7.38 -6.44
N ILE A 38 -4.23 6.60 -5.39
CA ILE A 38 -2.89 6.08 -5.08
C ILE A 38 -2.42 5.13 -6.20
N LYS A 39 -3.27 4.22 -6.68
CA LYS A 39 -2.93 3.32 -7.81
C LYS A 39 -2.60 4.10 -9.09
N GLN A 40 -3.38 5.13 -9.42
CA GLN A 40 -3.13 5.99 -10.58
C GLN A 40 -1.80 6.74 -10.44
N THR A 41 -1.55 7.34 -9.27
CA THR A 41 -0.32 8.09 -8.99
C THR A 41 0.92 7.19 -9.08
N LEU A 42 0.86 5.99 -8.49
CA LEU A 42 1.94 5.00 -8.58
C LEU A 42 2.20 4.54 -10.01
N SER A 43 1.15 4.39 -10.82
CA SER A 43 1.29 4.03 -12.23
C SER A 43 2.01 5.14 -13.02
N LEU A 44 1.72 6.40 -12.69
CA LEU A 44 2.37 7.57 -13.28
C LEU A 44 3.84 7.67 -12.87
N ILE A 45 4.13 7.46 -11.58
CA ILE A 45 5.51 7.36 -11.07
C ILE A 45 6.27 6.24 -11.79
N LYS A 46 5.65 5.07 -11.96
CA LYS A 46 6.26 3.92 -12.65
C LYS A 46 6.63 4.25 -14.10
N ALA A 47 5.76 4.97 -14.81
CA ALA A 47 6.06 5.43 -16.17
C ALA A 47 7.25 6.39 -16.21
N VAL A 48 7.30 7.37 -15.31
CA VAL A 48 8.43 8.32 -15.25
C VAL A 48 9.74 7.61 -14.86
N LEU A 49 9.69 6.59 -13.99
CA LEU A 49 10.87 5.81 -13.62
C LEU A 49 11.47 5.03 -14.80
N LEU A 50 10.65 4.56 -15.74
CA LEU A 50 11.15 3.93 -16.97
C LEU A 50 11.92 4.93 -17.85
N ASP A 51 11.46 6.17 -17.92
CA ASP A 51 12.09 7.22 -18.73
C ASP A 51 13.31 7.84 -18.04
N ALA A 52 13.42 7.71 -16.71
CA ALA A 52 14.46 8.33 -15.88
C ALA A 52 15.83 7.63 -15.99
N ASP A 53 15.86 6.31 -16.28
CA ASP A 53 17.10 5.50 -16.30
C ASP A 53 18.13 6.02 -17.35
N GLN A 54 17.66 6.70 -18.40
CA GLN A 54 18.55 7.32 -19.39
C GLN A 54 19.06 8.72 -19.01
N LYS A 55 18.38 9.42 -18.09
CA LYS A 55 18.59 10.87 -17.84
C LYS A 55 19.13 11.21 -16.45
N GLN A 56 19.07 10.29 -15.49
CA GLN A 56 19.45 10.52 -14.08
C GLN A 56 20.93 10.92 -13.90
N HIS A 57 21.84 10.36 -14.71
CA HIS A 57 23.29 10.52 -14.48
C HIS A 57 23.79 11.97 -14.60
N HIS A 58 23.04 12.84 -15.29
CA HIS A 58 23.44 14.21 -15.56
C HIS A 58 22.47 15.26 -15.00
N ASN A 59 21.44 14.83 -14.27
CA ASN A 59 20.40 15.73 -13.75
C ASN A 59 20.25 15.59 -12.23
N ASN A 60 20.78 16.57 -11.50
CA ASN A 60 20.71 16.62 -10.04
C ASN A 60 19.27 16.79 -9.51
N GLU A 61 18.40 17.50 -10.24
CA GLU A 61 16.99 17.65 -9.87
C GLU A 61 16.26 16.31 -9.98
N LEU A 62 16.50 15.56 -11.05
CA LEU A 62 15.95 14.22 -11.24
C LEU A 62 16.42 13.29 -10.12
N ARG A 63 17.69 13.38 -9.71
CA ARG A 63 18.23 12.56 -8.62
C ARG A 63 17.57 12.87 -7.28
N GLU A 64 17.31 14.13 -6.99
CA GLU A 64 16.59 14.54 -5.77
C GLU A 64 15.11 14.12 -5.83
N TRP A 65 14.47 14.25 -6.98
CA TRP A 65 13.10 13.80 -7.18
C TRP A 65 12.95 12.28 -6.98
N LEU A 66 13.89 11.48 -7.49
CA LEU A 66 13.93 10.03 -7.27
C LEU A 66 14.15 9.66 -5.80
N ARG A 67 14.92 10.46 -5.06
CA ARG A 67 15.08 10.29 -3.60
C ARG A 67 13.74 10.50 -2.89
N GLN A 68 12.98 11.51 -3.26
CA GLN A 68 11.65 11.77 -2.68
C GLN A 68 10.66 10.66 -3.00
N ILE A 69 10.65 10.15 -4.24
CA ILE A 69 9.82 8.99 -4.61
C ILE A 69 10.12 7.79 -3.73
N LYS A 70 11.41 7.52 -3.48
CA LYS A 70 11.78 6.42 -2.58
C LYS A 70 11.13 6.55 -1.20
N HIS A 71 11.09 7.76 -0.64
CA HIS A 71 10.44 8.01 0.63
C HIS A 71 8.92 7.77 0.54
N VAL A 72 8.27 8.30 -0.50
CA VAL A 72 6.82 8.11 -0.71
C VAL A 72 6.45 6.63 -0.88
N LEU A 73 7.24 5.86 -1.64
CA LEU A 73 7.02 4.42 -1.81
C LEU A 73 7.16 3.67 -0.48
N ASN A 74 8.19 3.98 0.32
CA ASN A 74 8.37 3.35 1.63
C ASN A 74 7.21 3.69 2.59
N ASP A 75 6.73 4.94 2.58
CA ASP A 75 5.60 5.36 3.40
C ASP A 75 4.31 4.64 2.96
N ALA A 76 4.09 4.48 1.65
CA ALA A 76 2.97 3.72 1.11
C ALA A 76 3.04 2.24 1.53
N GLU A 77 4.21 1.59 1.49
CA GLU A 77 4.37 0.21 1.98
C GLU A 77 3.98 0.08 3.45
N ASN A 78 4.40 1.03 4.28
CA ASN A 78 4.07 1.04 5.70
C ASN A 78 2.56 1.20 5.94
N ILE A 79 1.91 2.09 5.18
CA ILE A 79 0.46 2.31 5.29
C ILE A 79 -0.32 1.06 4.89
N VAL A 80 0.07 0.40 3.79
CA VAL A 80 -0.56 -0.85 3.34
C VAL A 80 -0.43 -1.93 4.41
N ALA A 81 0.77 -2.10 4.97
CA ALA A 81 1.01 -3.09 6.03
C ALA A 81 0.18 -2.82 7.31
N ASP A 82 0.07 -1.55 7.73
CA ASP A 82 -0.77 -1.16 8.86
C ASP A 82 -2.26 -1.40 8.59
N PHE A 83 -2.70 -1.12 7.36
CA PHE A 83 -4.08 -1.36 6.93
C PHE A 83 -4.43 -2.87 6.94
N GLU A 84 -3.56 -3.70 6.39
CA GLU A 84 -3.69 -5.17 6.43
C GLU A 84 -3.74 -5.67 7.89
N CYS A 85 -2.86 -5.17 8.76
CA CYS A 85 -2.83 -5.53 10.17
C CYS A 85 -4.14 -5.14 10.90
N LYS A 86 -4.65 -3.92 10.66
CA LYS A 86 -5.93 -3.46 11.21
C LYS A 86 -7.11 -4.27 10.70
N ALA A 87 -7.13 -4.62 9.41
CA ALA A 87 -8.15 -5.47 8.82
C ALA A 87 -8.16 -6.88 9.46
N LEU A 88 -6.99 -7.51 9.59
CA LEU A 88 -6.82 -8.79 10.26
C LEU A 88 -7.27 -8.73 11.74
N ARG A 89 -6.87 -7.69 12.47
CA ARG A 89 -7.27 -7.50 13.87
C ARG A 89 -8.79 -7.37 14.01
N LYS A 90 -9.44 -6.60 13.12
CA LYS A 90 -10.91 -6.46 13.11
C LYS A 90 -11.59 -7.81 12.82
N HIS A 91 -11.06 -8.58 11.88
CA HIS A 91 -11.55 -9.93 11.59
C HIS A 91 -11.45 -10.85 12.82
N VAL A 92 -10.28 -10.93 13.47
CA VAL A 92 -10.08 -11.75 14.67
C VAL A 92 -11.03 -11.33 15.81
N VAL A 93 -11.16 -10.04 16.07
CA VAL A 93 -12.08 -9.54 17.12
C VAL A 93 -13.53 -9.91 16.81
N ASN A 94 -13.96 -9.79 15.55
CA ASN A 94 -15.32 -10.15 15.17
C ASN A 94 -15.59 -11.65 15.32
N THR A 95 -14.65 -12.49 14.87
CA THR A 95 -14.80 -13.94 14.87
C THR A 95 -14.71 -14.53 16.28
N TYR A 96 -13.74 -14.10 17.10
CA TYR A 96 -13.48 -14.69 18.43
C TYR A 96 -14.10 -13.87 19.59
N GLY A 97 -14.29 -12.56 19.44
CA GLY A 97 -14.93 -11.72 20.46
C GLY A 97 -16.41 -12.04 20.68
N GLY A 98 -17.07 -12.65 19.69
CA GLY A 98 -18.41 -13.24 19.83
C GLY A 98 -18.40 -14.55 20.65
N PHE A 99 -17.37 -15.38 20.50
CA PHE A 99 -17.22 -16.65 21.24
C PHE A 99 -17.05 -16.42 22.74
N SER A 100 -16.20 -15.47 23.17
CA SER A 100 -16.04 -15.15 24.60
C SER A 100 -17.29 -14.55 25.26
N ARG A 101 -18.24 -14.00 24.50
CA ARG A 101 -19.55 -13.60 25.02
C ARG A 101 -20.46 -14.79 25.22
N LYS A 102 -20.52 -15.72 24.26
CA LYS A 102 -21.32 -16.95 24.38
C LYS A 102 -20.84 -17.83 25.54
N VAL A 103 -19.54 -18.02 25.69
CA VAL A 103 -18.96 -18.84 26.78
C VAL A 103 -19.31 -18.26 28.17
N ARG A 104 -19.36 -16.94 28.33
CA ARG A 104 -19.81 -16.31 29.59
C ARG A 104 -21.29 -16.55 29.92
N HIS A 105 -22.15 -16.81 28.92
CA HIS A 105 -23.54 -17.19 29.18
C HIS A 105 -23.68 -18.66 29.61
N PHE A 106 -22.71 -19.52 29.31
CA PHE A 106 -22.73 -20.93 29.74
C PHE A 106 -22.21 -21.14 31.16
N PHE A 107 -21.48 -20.17 31.71
CA PHE A 107 -20.90 -20.24 33.06
C PHE A 107 -21.62 -19.32 34.07
N ARG A 108 -22.89 -18.96 33.83
CA ARG A 108 -23.72 -18.19 34.76
C ARG A 108 -24.93 -19.01 35.21
#